data_AF-A0A0F9G7R5-F1
#
_entry.id   AF-A0A0F9G7R5-F1
#
_cell.length_a   1.000
_cell.length_b   1.000
_cell.length_c   1.000
_cell.angle_alpha   90.00
_cell.angle_beta   90.00
_cell.angle_gamma   90.00
#
_symmetry.space_group_name_H-M   'P 1'
#
loop_
_entity.id
_entity.type
_entity.pdbx_description
1 polymer ?
#
loop_
_entity_poly.entity_id
_entity_poly.type
_entity_poly.pdbx_seq_one_letter_code
_entity_poly.pdbx_strand_id
1 'polypeptide(L)'
;MVLDGTENQKDTSQSGDTSKGEQGTSEKTPETLTKEQVQEITHKAVSDALSKAGRDVKALEQRAEALRTSEEKHTQVVQARRERELENVRDDTGALKDTRAKHKLEDTNAELAKTKSELDAEREKGKQRDEVVAKTTQEQNAREIATRLNVNEKTLLTLSKHTDGSKEAVEAMAQALPKMGEMKKPVTPDSGKTIGGEQAPDSSGGKMRAGFDAKYPPK
;
A
#
# COMPACT_ATOMS: atom_id res chain seq x y z
N MET A 1 24.54 -14.96 46.93
CA MET A 1 25.25 -15.75 45.91
C MET A 1 24.54 -15.52 44.59
N VAL A 2 25.27 -14.96 43.62
CA VAL A 2 24.84 -14.66 42.25
C VAL A 2 25.55 -15.64 41.34
N LEU A 3 24.82 -16.41 40.53
CA LEU A 3 25.22 -17.06 39.27
C LEU A 3 23.89 -17.35 38.54
N ASP A 4 23.46 -16.57 37.54
CA ASP A 4 23.96 -16.50 36.15
C ASP A 4 23.85 -17.83 35.41
N GLY A 5 23.14 -17.80 34.28
CA GLY A 5 22.73 -18.99 33.52
C GLY A 5 21.87 -18.63 32.30
N THR A 6 22.26 -17.59 31.55
CA THR A 6 21.78 -17.38 30.18
C THR A 6 22.47 -18.35 29.23
N GLU A 7 21.77 -19.40 28.81
CA GLU A 7 22.25 -20.25 27.71
C GLU A 7 21.99 -19.57 26.36
N ASN A 8 23.10 -19.21 25.73
CA ASN A 8 23.21 -18.58 24.43
C ASN A 8 22.79 -19.53 23.29
N GLN A 9 22.09 -18.94 22.31
CA GLN A 9 21.88 -19.47 20.98
C GLN A 9 23.22 -19.86 20.33
N LYS A 10 23.33 -21.11 19.88
CA LYS A 10 24.35 -21.51 18.90
C LYS A 10 23.80 -21.32 17.50
N ASP A 11 24.21 -20.20 16.92
CA ASP A 11 24.23 -19.94 15.49
C ASP A 11 25.16 -20.96 14.82
N THR A 12 24.62 -21.86 14.00
CA THR A 12 25.39 -22.79 13.16
C THR A 12 25.36 -22.30 11.73
N SER A 13 26.18 -21.31 11.45
CA SER A 13 26.50 -20.86 10.10
C SER A 13 28.02 -20.75 9.98
N GLN A 14 28.68 -21.84 9.58
CA GLN A 14 29.95 -21.88 8.83
C GLN A 14 30.58 -23.29 8.91
N SER A 15 30.36 -24.09 7.87
CA SER A 15 31.40 -25.01 7.40
C SER A 15 31.80 -24.53 6.02
N GLY A 16 32.98 -23.93 5.97
CA GLY A 16 33.63 -23.56 4.72
C GLY A 16 34.03 -24.80 3.94
N ASP A 17 33.92 -24.70 2.63
CA ASP A 17 34.80 -25.42 1.74
C ASP A 17 35.47 -24.40 0.82
N THR A 18 36.78 -24.30 0.97
CA THR A 18 37.67 -23.44 0.21
C THR A 18 37.93 -24.07 -1.15
N SER A 19 37.71 -23.35 -2.24
CA SER A 19 38.39 -23.66 -3.50
C SER A 19 38.86 -22.39 -4.19
N LYS A 20 40.19 -22.25 -4.24
CA LYS A 20 40.91 -21.30 -5.09
C LYS A 20 40.72 -21.72 -6.55
N GLY A 21 40.40 -20.78 -7.44
CA GLY A 21 40.62 -20.99 -8.88
C GLY A 21 39.74 -20.15 -9.77
N GLU A 22 40.39 -19.24 -10.51
CA GLU A 22 39.95 -18.65 -11.78
C GLU A 22 38.85 -17.58 -11.75
N GLN A 23 39.33 -16.35 -11.75
CA GLN A 23 38.64 -15.15 -12.21
C GLN A 23 38.45 -15.25 -13.74
N GLY A 24 37.55 -16.11 -14.18
CA GLY A 24 37.04 -16.14 -15.54
C GLY A 24 35.68 -15.44 -15.59
N THR A 25 35.62 -14.24 -16.13
CA THR A 25 34.36 -13.63 -16.57
C THR A 25 33.77 -14.51 -17.67
N SER A 26 32.98 -15.50 -17.27
CA SER A 26 32.19 -16.28 -18.21
C SER A 26 31.15 -15.35 -18.81
N GLU A 27 31.37 -14.93 -20.06
CA GLU A 27 30.34 -14.53 -21.00
C GLU A 27 29.36 -15.71 -21.18
N LYS A 28 28.49 -15.92 -20.20
CA LYS A 28 27.31 -16.77 -20.38
C LYS A 28 26.26 -15.88 -21.02
N THR A 29 26.03 -16.12 -22.31
CA THR A 29 24.78 -15.80 -22.99
C THR A 29 23.60 -16.10 -22.06
N PRO A 30 22.57 -15.23 -21.98
CA PRO A 30 21.39 -15.53 -21.19
C PRO A 30 20.75 -16.79 -21.77
N GLU A 31 20.86 -17.92 -21.05
CA GLU A 31 20.12 -19.13 -21.36
C GLU A 31 18.63 -18.76 -21.34
N THR A 32 18.04 -18.64 -22.53
CA THR A 32 16.61 -18.43 -22.68
C THR A 32 15.93 -19.71 -22.23
N LEU A 33 15.35 -19.69 -21.02
CA LEU A 33 14.62 -20.81 -20.45
C LEU A 33 13.60 -21.34 -21.47
N THR A 34 13.60 -22.64 -21.71
CA THR A 34 12.61 -23.26 -22.58
C THR A 34 11.22 -23.15 -21.95
N LYS A 35 10.16 -23.19 -22.76
CA LYS A 35 8.77 -23.10 -22.26
C LYS A 35 8.47 -24.17 -21.21
N GLU A 36 9.07 -25.36 -21.34
CA GLU A 36 8.95 -26.45 -20.38
C GLU A 36 9.63 -26.11 -19.04
N GLN A 37 10.81 -25.49 -19.06
CA GLN A 37 11.49 -25.04 -17.84
C GLN A 37 10.70 -23.96 -17.11
N VAL A 38 10.07 -23.03 -17.84
CA VAL A 38 9.18 -22.01 -17.25
C VAL A 38 7.94 -22.68 -16.63
N GLN A 39 7.36 -23.69 -17.28
CA GLN A 39 6.22 -24.43 -16.74
C GLN A 39 6.59 -25.23 -15.48
N GLU A 40 7.75 -25.87 -15.43
CA GLU A 40 8.21 -26.61 -14.26
C GLU A 40 8.52 -25.68 -13.08
N ILE A 41 9.19 -24.53 -13.34
CA ILE A 41 9.45 -23.50 -12.32
C ILE A 41 8.14 -22.93 -11.77
N THR A 42 7.18 -22.62 -12.64
CA THR A 42 5.87 -22.10 -12.21
C THR A 42 5.09 -23.13 -11.42
N HIS A 43 5.07 -24.39 -11.84
CA HIS A 43 4.41 -25.46 -11.09
C HIS A 43 5.04 -25.68 -9.72
N LYS A 44 6.39 -25.69 -9.64
CA LYS A 44 7.11 -25.80 -8.38
C LYS A 44 6.83 -24.61 -7.45
N ALA A 45 6.86 -23.39 -7.98
CA ALA A 45 6.54 -22.18 -7.23
C ALA A 45 5.11 -22.20 -6.68
N VAL A 46 4.14 -22.66 -7.47
CA VAL A 46 2.75 -22.82 -7.03
C VAL A 46 2.64 -23.88 -5.94
N SER A 47 3.28 -25.04 -6.11
CA SER A 47 3.28 -26.11 -5.11
C SER A 47 3.93 -25.68 -3.79
N ASP A 48 5.06 -24.97 -3.86
CA ASP A 48 5.76 -24.43 -2.70
C ASP A 48 4.92 -23.35 -2.00
N ALA A 49 4.26 -22.49 -2.77
CA ALA A 49 3.34 -21.48 -2.24
C ALA A 49 2.13 -22.11 -1.55
N LEU A 50 1.52 -23.14 -2.13
CA LEU A 50 0.41 -23.88 -1.53
C LEU A 50 0.84 -24.62 -0.26
N SER A 51 2.02 -25.24 -0.28
CA SER A 51 2.60 -25.92 0.89
C SER A 51 2.91 -24.93 2.01
N LYS A 52 3.41 -23.74 1.68
CA LYS A 52 3.61 -22.66 2.64
C LYS A 52 2.28 -22.17 3.21
N ALA A 53 1.29 -21.90 2.36
CA ALA A 53 -0.04 -21.50 2.79
C ALA A 53 -0.68 -22.53 3.73
N GLY A 54 -0.56 -23.83 3.45
CA GLY A 54 -1.06 -24.89 4.32
C GLY A 54 -0.37 -24.92 5.69
N ARG A 55 0.96 -24.69 5.73
CA ARG A 55 1.70 -24.56 7.00
C ARG A 55 1.28 -23.32 7.78
N ASP A 56 1.09 -22.20 7.09
CA ASP A 56 0.68 -20.93 7.70
C ASP A 56 -0.73 -21.03 8.30
N VAL A 57 -1.68 -21.69 7.61
CA VAL A 57 -3.02 -21.98 8.14
C VAL A 57 -2.93 -22.79 9.41
N LYS A 58 -2.17 -23.90 9.41
CA LYS A 58 -2.00 -24.74 10.61
C LYS A 58 -1.37 -23.97 11.77
N ALA A 59 -0.37 -23.12 11.50
CA ALA A 59 0.25 -22.28 12.50
C ALA A 59 -0.73 -21.24 13.08
N LEU A 60 -1.61 -20.68 12.24
CA LEU A 60 -2.66 -19.76 12.68
C LEU A 60 -3.73 -20.47 13.53
N GLU A 61 -4.14 -21.67 13.15
CA GLU A 61 -5.08 -22.49 13.93
C GLU A 61 -4.51 -22.81 15.32
N GLN A 62 -3.26 -23.30 15.39
CA GLN A 62 -2.57 -23.57 16.65
C GLN A 62 -2.46 -22.33 17.52
N ARG A 63 -2.16 -21.16 16.91
CA ARG A 63 -2.10 -19.90 17.63
C ARG A 63 -3.48 -19.48 18.15
N ALA A 64 -4.54 -19.66 17.36
CA ALA A 64 -5.90 -19.35 17.77
C ALA A 64 -6.35 -20.23 18.95
N GLU A 65 -6.05 -21.53 18.91
CA GLU A 65 -6.32 -22.46 20.01
C GLU A 65 -5.53 -22.09 21.28
N ALA A 66 -4.24 -21.74 21.13
CA ALA A 66 -3.41 -21.30 22.24
C ALA A 66 -3.94 -20.01 22.88
N LEU A 67 -4.37 -19.04 22.06
CA LEU A 67 -4.99 -17.80 22.52
C LEU A 67 -6.29 -18.08 23.27
N ARG A 68 -7.20 -18.88 22.70
CA ARG A 68 -8.46 -19.25 23.36
C ARG A 68 -8.22 -19.93 24.70
N THR A 69 -7.28 -20.88 24.75
CA THR A 69 -6.91 -21.57 25.99
C THR A 69 -6.33 -20.60 27.03
N SER A 70 -5.52 -19.63 26.58
CA SER A 70 -4.94 -18.59 27.43
C SER A 70 -6.03 -17.66 27.99
N GLU A 71 -7.00 -17.26 27.17
CA GLU A 71 -8.13 -16.42 27.56
C GLU A 71 -9.04 -17.12 28.57
N GLU A 72 -9.32 -18.41 28.36
CA GLU A 72 -10.12 -19.22 29.29
C GLU A 72 -9.41 -19.33 30.65
N LYS A 73 -8.10 -19.62 30.66
CA LYS A 73 -7.29 -19.65 31.90
C LYS A 73 -7.27 -18.29 32.60
N HIS A 74 -7.07 -17.22 31.86
CA HIS A 74 -7.06 -15.87 32.44
C HIS A 74 -8.41 -15.54 33.08
N THR A 75 -9.52 -15.88 32.41
CA THR A 75 -10.88 -15.66 32.92
C THR A 75 -11.10 -16.43 34.23
N GLN A 76 -10.69 -17.70 34.29
CA GLN A 76 -10.77 -18.51 35.51
C GLN A 76 -9.93 -17.91 36.65
N VAL A 77 -8.71 -17.44 36.37
CA VAL A 77 -7.84 -16.81 37.36
C VAL A 77 -8.47 -15.52 37.91
N VAL A 78 -9.07 -14.69 37.04
CA VAL A 78 -9.78 -13.48 37.47
C VAL A 78 -10.99 -13.82 38.34
N GLN A 79 -11.80 -14.80 37.95
CA GLN A 79 -12.95 -15.23 38.75
C GLN A 79 -12.54 -15.77 40.12
N ALA A 80 -11.58 -16.69 40.16
CA ALA A 80 -11.07 -17.25 41.42
C ALA A 80 -10.48 -16.18 42.34
N ARG A 81 -9.80 -15.17 41.77
CA ARG A 81 -9.31 -14.01 42.52
C ARG A 81 -10.47 -13.20 43.11
N ARG A 82 -11.49 -12.88 42.30
CA ARG A 82 -12.66 -12.11 42.74
C ARG A 82 -13.43 -12.84 43.84
N GLU A 83 -13.59 -14.15 43.73
CA GLU A 83 -14.21 -14.99 44.76
C GLU A 83 -13.42 -14.95 46.07
N ARG A 84 -12.09 -15.07 46.00
CA ARG A 84 -11.23 -14.95 47.20
C ARG A 84 -11.32 -13.56 47.83
N GLU A 85 -11.37 -12.50 47.02
CA GLU A 85 -11.55 -11.14 47.52
C GLU A 85 -12.87 -10.99 48.28
N LEU A 86 -13.96 -11.58 47.76
CA LEU A 86 -15.28 -11.57 48.41
C LEU A 86 -15.32 -12.41 49.69
N GLU A 87 -14.67 -13.57 49.71
CA GLU A 87 -14.62 -14.43 50.91
C GLU A 87 -13.84 -13.75 52.05
N ASN A 88 -12.75 -13.03 51.72
CA ASN A 88 -11.93 -12.31 52.70
C ASN A 88 -12.68 -11.17 53.42
N VAL A 89 -13.69 -10.57 52.76
CA VAL A 89 -14.49 -9.46 53.31
C VAL A 89 -15.91 -9.87 53.64
N ARG A 90 -16.19 -11.18 53.71
CA ARG A 90 -17.53 -11.74 53.84
C ARG A 90 -18.29 -11.25 55.07
N ASP A 91 -17.59 -11.09 56.18
CA ASP A 91 -18.18 -10.68 57.47
C ASP A 91 -18.29 -9.15 57.62
N ASP A 92 -17.63 -8.38 56.76
CA ASP A 92 -17.71 -6.91 56.73
C ASP A 92 -18.68 -6.44 55.64
N THR A 93 -19.89 -6.10 56.06
CA THR A 93 -20.94 -5.63 55.14
C THR A 93 -20.59 -4.34 54.39
N GLY A 94 -19.72 -3.49 54.93
CA GLY A 94 -19.24 -2.28 54.26
C GLY A 94 -18.25 -2.62 53.16
N ALA A 95 -17.17 -3.33 53.53
CA ALA A 95 -16.14 -3.75 52.59
C ALA A 95 -16.68 -4.68 51.48
N LEU A 96 -17.67 -5.52 51.77
CA LEU A 96 -18.33 -6.37 50.78
C LEU A 96 -19.08 -5.56 49.72
N LYS A 97 -19.78 -4.48 50.13
CA LYS A 97 -20.49 -3.59 49.20
C LYS A 97 -19.50 -2.86 48.29
N ASP A 98 -18.42 -2.34 48.86
CA ASP A 98 -17.39 -1.62 48.10
C ASP A 98 -16.69 -2.53 47.09
N THR A 99 -16.36 -3.76 47.50
CA THR A 99 -15.73 -4.75 46.61
C THR A 99 -16.64 -5.13 45.44
N ARG A 100 -17.93 -5.37 45.71
CA ARG A 100 -18.93 -5.64 44.65
C ARG A 100 -19.12 -4.45 43.71
N ALA A 101 -19.16 -3.23 44.26
CA ALA A 101 -19.27 -2.02 43.46
C ALA A 101 -18.06 -1.85 42.53
N LYS A 102 -16.87 -2.16 43.03
CA LYS A 102 -15.64 -2.15 42.23
C LYS A 102 -15.68 -3.16 41.09
N HIS A 103 -16.02 -4.42 41.35
CA HIS A 103 -16.13 -5.44 40.28
C HIS A 103 -17.18 -5.03 39.23
N LYS A 104 -18.33 -4.50 39.67
CA LYS A 104 -19.35 -3.98 38.75
C LYS A 104 -18.82 -2.83 37.90
N LEU A 105 -18.07 -1.90 38.48
CA LEU A 105 -17.46 -0.79 37.74
C LEU A 105 -16.47 -1.31 36.68
N GLU A 106 -15.61 -2.26 37.05
CA GLU A 106 -14.69 -2.91 36.12
C GLU A 106 -15.43 -3.57 34.95
N ASP A 107 -16.51 -4.30 35.23
CA ASP A 107 -17.31 -4.97 34.20
C ASP A 107 -17.97 -3.96 33.25
N THR A 108 -18.57 -2.89 33.79
CA THR A 108 -19.15 -1.82 32.96
C THR A 108 -18.12 -1.10 32.11
N ASN A 109 -16.90 -0.89 32.63
CA ASN A 109 -15.81 -0.29 31.86
C ASN A 109 -15.32 -1.22 30.74
N ALA A 110 -15.26 -2.52 31.00
CA ALA A 110 -14.91 -3.52 29.99
C ALA A 110 -15.97 -3.59 28.87
N GLU A 111 -17.25 -3.57 29.21
CA GLU A 111 -18.35 -3.50 28.23
C GLU A 111 -18.29 -2.21 27.41
N LEU A 112 -18.01 -1.08 28.05
CA LEU A 112 -17.85 0.20 27.37
C LEU A 112 -16.64 0.19 26.42
N ALA A 113 -15.52 -0.40 26.83
CA ALA A 113 -14.35 -0.55 25.95
C ALA A 113 -14.66 -1.45 24.75
N LYS A 114 -15.37 -2.56 24.97
CA LYS A 114 -15.81 -3.47 23.91
C LYS A 114 -16.71 -2.77 22.89
N THR A 115 -17.76 -2.11 23.36
CA THR A 115 -18.72 -1.39 22.48
C THR A 115 -18.05 -0.27 21.69
N LYS A 116 -17.10 0.47 22.28
CA LYS A 116 -16.28 1.45 21.54
C LYS A 116 -15.48 0.80 20.43
N SER A 117 -14.79 -0.31 20.72
CA SER A 117 -14.00 -1.01 19.71
C SER A 117 -14.87 -1.58 18.59
N GLU A 118 -16.06 -2.09 18.89
CA GLU A 118 -17.02 -2.57 17.88
C GLU A 118 -17.50 -1.42 16.99
N LEU A 119 -17.85 -0.28 17.59
CA LEU A 119 -18.27 0.91 16.87
C LEU A 119 -17.16 1.44 15.94
N ASP A 120 -15.91 1.48 16.40
CA ASP A 120 -14.78 1.92 15.58
C ASP A 120 -14.51 0.94 14.42
N ALA A 121 -14.63 -0.37 14.66
CA ALA A 121 -14.53 -1.38 13.62
C ALA A 121 -15.66 -1.26 12.59
N GLU A 122 -16.89 -0.97 13.03
CA GLU A 122 -18.03 -0.76 12.15
C GLU A 122 -17.89 0.53 11.31
N ARG A 123 -17.40 1.61 11.92
CA ARG A 123 -17.09 2.85 11.21
C ARG A 123 -16.05 2.62 10.13
N GLU A 124 -15.01 1.86 10.41
CA GLU A 124 -13.97 1.56 9.42
C GLU A 124 -14.50 0.70 8.27
N LYS A 125 -15.35 -0.29 8.56
CA LYS A 125 -16.10 -1.03 7.53
C LYS A 125 -17.02 -0.12 6.72
N GLY A 126 -17.64 0.86 7.37
CA GLY A 126 -18.45 1.89 6.71
C GLY A 126 -17.65 2.68 5.70
N LYS A 127 -16.51 3.25 6.10
CA LYS A 127 -15.60 3.98 5.19
C LYS A 127 -15.15 3.13 4.01
N GLN A 128 -14.78 1.87 4.25
CA GLN A 128 -14.38 0.96 3.17
C GLN A 128 -15.52 0.71 2.18
N ARG A 129 -16.76 0.56 2.67
CA ARG A 129 -17.94 0.44 1.80
C ARG A 129 -18.17 1.71 1.00
N ASP A 130 -18.09 2.88 1.65
CA ASP A 130 -18.29 4.17 1.00
C ASP A 130 -17.23 4.41 -0.09
N GLU A 131 -15.97 4.04 0.15
CA GLU A 131 -14.91 4.11 -0.86
C GLU A 131 -15.17 3.19 -2.06
N VAL A 132 -15.66 1.97 -1.82
CA VAL A 132 -16.01 1.03 -2.90
C VAL A 132 -17.21 1.57 -3.70
N VAL A 133 -18.22 2.11 -3.01
CA VAL A 133 -19.39 2.73 -3.65
C VAL A 133 -18.98 3.95 -4.48
N ALA A 134 -18.11 4.80 -3.95
CA ALA A 134 -17.58 5.95 -4.67
C ALA A 134 -16.82 5.53 -5.95
N LYS A 135 -15.90 4.55 -5.83
CA LYS A 135 -15.13 4.02 -6.98
C LYS A 135 -16.04 3.42 -8.05
N THR A 136 -17.00 2.59 -7.64
CA THR A 136 -17.94 1.94 -8.57
C THR A 136 -18.87 2.95 -9.25
N THR A 137 -19.39 3.93 -8.51
CA THR A 137 -20.22 5.02 -9.06
C THR A 137 -19.44 5.84 -10.07
N GLN A 138 -18.18 6.17 -9.75
CA GLN A 138 -17.29 6.89 -10.64
C GLN A 138 -17.01 6.10 -11.93
N GLU A 139 -16.73 4.79 -11.83
CA GLU A 139 -16.51 3.94 -13.00
C GLU A 139 -17.77 3.86 -13.87
N GLN A 140 -18.96 3.74 -13.26
CA GLN A 140 -20.24 3.76 -13.98
C GLN A 140 -20.44 5.08 -14.72
N ASN A 141 -20.25 6.22 -14.05
CA ASN A 141 -20.35 7.54 -14.66
C ASN A 141 -19.39 7.68 -15.86
N ALA A 142 -18.13 7.26 -15.70
CA ALA A 142 -17.14 7.30 -16.78
C ALA A 142 -17.55 6.43 -17.98
N ARG A 143 -18.11 5.23 -17.75
CA ARG A 143 -18.60 4.37 -18.84
C ARG A 143 -19.80 4.98 -19.57
N GLU A 144 -20.78 5.48 -18.82
CA GLU A 144 -21.96 6.14 -19.38
C GLU A 144 -21.58 7.36 -20.24
N ILE A 145 -20.64 8.17 -19.76
CA ILE A 145 -20.18 9.36 -20.48
C ILE A 145 -19.31 8.98 -21.68
N ALA A 146 -18.43 7.99 -21.54
CA ALA A 146 -17.59 7.52 -22.64
C ALA A 146 -18.42 7.01 -23.82
N THR A 147 -19.44 6.22 -23.53
CA THR A 147 -20.38 5.70 -24.55
C THR A 147 -21.20 6.82 -25.17
N ARG A 148 -21.73 7.76 -24.38
CA ARG A 148 -22.54 8.89 -24.89
C ARG A 148 -21.75 9.86 -25.77
N LEU A 149 -20.53 10.21 -25.37
CA LEU A 149 -19.67 11.16 -26.10
C LEU A 149 -18.75 10.49 -27.13
N ASN A 150 -18.84 9.16 -27.24
CA ASN A 150 -18.03 8.34 -28.13
C ASN A 150 -16.52 8.60 -27.95
N VAL A 151 -16.05 8.60 -26.71
CA VAL A 151 -14.63 8.76 -26.34
C VAL A 151 -14.06 7.45 -25.81
N ASN A 152 -12.74 7.31 -25.79
CA ASN A 152 -12.10 6.09 -25.33
C ASN A 152 -12.29 5.88 -23.81
N GLU A 153 -13.03 4.83 -23.46
CA GLU A 153 -13.40 4.47 -22.09
C GLU A 153 -12.17 4.31 -21.19
N LYS A 154 -11.11 3.63 -21.66
CA LYS A 154 -9.91 3.37 -20.85
C LYS A 154 -9.19 4.66 -20.46
N THR A 155 -9.09 5.61 -21.40
CA THR A 155 -8.49 6.91 -21.13
C THR A 155 -9.34 7.74 -20.16
N LEU A 156 -10.67 7.73 -20.33
CA LEU A 156 -11.57 8.48 -19.44
C LEU A 156 -11.60 7.89 -18.02
N LEU A 157 -11.60 6.56 -17.89
CA LEU A 157 -11.48 5.87 -16.60
C LEU A 157 -10.17 6.24 -15.89
N THR A 158 -9.05 6.29 -16.60
CA THR A 158 -7.76 6.65 -16.02
C THR A 158 -7.74 8.10 -15.53
N LEU A 159 -8.30 9.03 -16.30
CA LEU A 159 -8.39 10.44 -15.91
C LEU A 159 -9.39 10.67 -14.77
N SER A 160 -10.50 9.94 -14.76
CA SER A 160 -11.52 10.06 -13.72
C SER A 160 -10.96 9.81 -12.32
N LYS A 161 -9.94 8.93 -12.18
CA LYS A 161 -9.29 8.62 -10.89
C LYS A 161 -8.70 9.83 -10.18
N HIS A 162 -8.48 10.93 -10.90
CA HIS A 162 -7.93 12.18 -10.38
C HIS A 162 -9.01 13.24 -10.13
N THR A 163 -10.28 12.86 -10.18
CA THR A 163 -11.43 13.76 -9.96
C THR A 163 -12.31 13.27 -8.84
N ASP A 164 -13.27 14.11 -8.45
CA ASP A 164 -14.29 13.81 -7.45
C ASP A 164 -15.33 12.76 -7.91
N GLY A 165 -15.25 12.31 -9.17
CA GLY A 165 -16.15 11.31 -9.75
C GLY A 165 -17.56 11.83 -10.07
N SER A 166 -17.78 13.15 -9.95
CA SER A 166 -19.05 13.78 -10.32
C SER A 166 -19.30 13.67 -11.82
N LYS A 167 -20.58 13.55 -12.22
CA LYS A 167 -20.96 13.44 -13.64
C LYS A 167 -20.46 14.64 -14.44
N GLU A 168 -20.53 15.84 -13.87
CA GLU A 168 -20.11 17.10 -14.49
C GLU A 168 -18.59 17.14 -14.73
N ALA A 169 -17.77 16.75 -13.74
CA ALA A 169 -16.32 16.73 -13.90
C ALA A 169 -15.86 15.68 -14.92
N VAL A 170 -16.47 14.49 -14.88
CA VAL A 170 -16.17 13.42 -15.84
C VAL A 170 -16.60 13.82 -17.27
N GLU A 171 -17.72 14.52 -17.41
CA GLU A 171 -18.19 15.05 -18.70
C GLU A 171 -17.26 16.15 -19.24
N ALA A 172 -16.83 17.09 -18.39
CA ALA A 172 -15.89 18.13 -18.80
C ALA A 172 -14.56 17.53 -19.31
N MET A 173 -14.05 16.49 -18.64
CA MET A 173 -12.86 15.77 -19.11
C MET A 173 -13.12 15.02 -20.43
N ALA A 174 -14.27 14.37 -20.56
CA ALA A 174 -14.63 13.66 -21.78
C ALA A 174 -14.74 14.60 -22.99
N GLN A 175 -15.24 15.83 -22.81
CA GLN A 175 -15.31 16.84 -23.87
C GLN A 175 -13.93 17.28 -24.37
N ALA A 176 -12.89 17.22 -23.53
CA ALA A 176 -11.51 17.54 -23.92
C ALA A 176 -10.81 16.39 -24.65
N LEU A 177 -11.38 15.18 -24.64
CA LEU A 177 -10.80 14.02 -25.30
C LEU A 177 -11.21 13.94 -26.77
N PRO A 178 -10.32 13.46 -27.66
CA PRO A 178 -10.67 13.21 -29.05
C PRO A 178 -11.73 12.11 -29.14
N LYS A 179 -12.72 12.30 -30.02
CA LYS A 179 -13.74 11.28 -30.27
C LYS A 179 -13.13 10.07 -30.95
N MET A 180 -13.66 8.89 -30.63
CA MET A 180 -13.28 7.63 -31.26
C MET A 180 -13.61 7.71 -32.76
N GLY A 181 -12.56 7.66 -33.59
CA GLY A 181 -12.67 7.75 -35.05
C GLY A 181 -12.31 9.10 -35.66
N GLU A 182 -12.13 10.16 -34.86
CA GLU A 182 -11.52 11.40 -35.36
C GLU A 182 -10.01 11.16 -35.52
N MET A 183 -9.57 10.92 -36.75
CA MET A 183 -8.15 10.90 -37.09
C MET A 183 -7.54 12.22 -36.62
N LYS A 184 -6.54 12.13 -35.73
CA LYS A 184 -5.71 13.28 -35.35
C LYS A 184 -5.32 13.99 -36.65
N LYS A 185 -5.76 15.24 -36.83
CA LYS A 185 -5.30 16.06 -37.95
C LYS A 185 -3.78 15.91 -37.98
N PRO A 186 -3.19 15.47 -39.11
CA PRO A 186 -1.76 15.27 -39.17
C PRO A 186 -1.12 16.57 -38.71
N VAL A 187 -0.26 16.48 -37.70
CA VAL A 187 0.56 17.61 -37.27
C VAL A 187 1.32 17.99 -38.52
N THR A 188 0.94 19.12 -39.13
CA THR A 188 1.69 19.65 -40.27
C THR A 188 3.09 19.89 -39.73
N PRO A 189 4.11 19.12 -40.17
CA PRO A 189 5.47 19.44 -39.79
C PRO A 189 5.69 20.88 -40.24
N ASP A 190 6.06 21.73 -39.29
CA ASP A 190 6.46 23.10 -39.58
C ASP A 190 7.56 22.99 -40.64
N SER A 191 7.17 23.25 -41.89
CA SER A 191 8.12 23.24 -42.99
C SER A 191 8.99 24.43 -42.70
N GLY A 192 10.13 24.19 -42.05
CA GLY A 192 11.15 25.16 -41.67
C GLY A 192 11.80 25.83 -42.88
N LYS A 193 10.97 26.32 -43.81
CA LYS A 193 11.28 27.21 -44.90
C LYS A 193 11.38 28.59 -44.28
N THR A 194 12.38 28.77 -43.43
CA THR A 194 12.92 30.08 -43.13
C THR A 194 13.41 30.65 -44.47
N ILE A 195 12.55 31.50 -45.03
CA ILE A 195 12.91 32.53 -45.99
C ILE A 195 13.88 33.44 -45.24
N GLY A 196 15.17 33.16 -45.36
CA GLY A 196 16.21 33.84 -44.57
C GLY A 196 17.61 33.45 -45.00
N GLY A 197 17.82 33.32 -46.31
CA GLY A 197 19.14 33.13 -46.91
C GLY A 197 19.30 34.09 -48.08
N GLU A 198 18.91 35.35 -47.88
CA GLU A 198 19.25 36.43 -48.81
C GLU A 198 20.72 36.78 -48.57
N GLN A 199 21.47 36.79 -49.67
CA GLN A 199 22.91 36.95 -49.74
C GLN A 199 23.41 38.07 -48.83
N ALA A 200 24.41 37.78 -48.01
CA ALA A 200 25.18 38.79 -47.31
C ALA A 200 25.85 39.73 -48.33
N PRO A 201 25.60 41.04 -48.31
CA PRO A 201 26.58 41.98 -48.81
C PRO A 201 27.67 42.14 -47.75
N ASP A 202 28.91 41.95 -48.19
CA ASP A 202 30.10 42.42 -47.50
C ASP A 202 29.90 43.85 -47.01
N SER A 203 29.77 44.05 -45.71
CA SER A 203 29.75 45.38 -45.11
C SER A 203 30.25 45.35 -43.68
N SER A 204 31.56 45.58 -43.58
CA SER A 204 32.25 46.42 -42.59
C SER A 204 31.84 46.32 -41.11
N GLY A 205 32.76 45.78 -40.32
CA GLY A 205 32.72 45.83 -38.87
C GLY A 205 32.60 47.25 -38.32
N GLY A 206 31.67 47.43 -37.39
CA GLY A 206 31.57 48.64 -36.60
C GLY A 206 30.19 48.76 -35.95
N LYS A 207 30.18 48.94 -34.62
CA LYS A 207 29.02 49.30 -33.78
C LYS A 207 28.23 48.14 -33.12
N MET A 208 28.91 47.26 -32.39
CA MET A 208 28.27 46.42 -31.35
C MET A 208 28.94 46.62 -29.99
N ARG A 209 29.21 47.87 -29.60
CA ARG A 209 29.86 48.19 -28.31
C ARG A 209 29.30 49.40 -27.55
N ALA A 210 28.07 49.81 -27.84
CA ALA A 210 27.45 50.98 -27.17
C ALA A 210 26.37 50.62 -26.13
N GLY A 211 25.87 49.37 -26.10
CA GLY A 211 24.71 49.02 -25.27
C GLY A 211 25.01 48.35 -23.92
N PHE A 212 26.22 47.80 -23.74
CA PHE A 212 26.51 46.93 -22.58
C PHE A 212 27.21 47.66 -21.43
N ASP A 213 28.07 48.64 -21.72
CA ASP A 213 28.82 49.38 -20.69
C ASP A 213 27.98 50.45 -19.95
N ALA A 214 26.77 50.76 -20.45
CA ALA A 214 25.87 51.70 -19.79
C ALA A 214 25.08 51.08 -18.60
N LYS A 215 25.05 49.74 -18.48
CA LYS A 215 24.32 49.05 -17.41
C LYS A 215 25.19 48.51 -16.27
N TYR A 216 26.51 48.43 -16.44
CA TYR A 216 27.41 47.88 -15.43
C TYR A 216 28.77 48.60 -15.41
N PRO A 217 28.91 49.76 -14.74
CA PRO A 217 30.22 50.35 -14.51
C PRO A 217 31.02 49.46 -13.54
N PRO A 218 32.28 49.09 -13.87
CA PRO A 218 33.13 48.35 -12.95
C PRO A 218 33.49 49.23 -11.74
N LYS A 219 33.48 48.61 -10.56
CA LYS A 219 34.07 49.18 -9.33
C LYS A 219 35.58 49.04 -9.35
#